data_AF-A0ABF7Q671-F1
#
_entry.id   AF-A0ABF7Q671-F1
#
_cell.length_a   1.000
_cell.length_b   1.000
_cell.length_c   1.000
_cell.angle_alpha   90.00
_cell.angle_beta   90.00
_cell.angle_gamma   90.00
#
_symmetry.space_group_name_H-M   'P 1'
#
loop_
_entity.id
_entity.type
_entity.pdbx_description
1 polymer ?
#
loop_
_entity_poly.entity_id
_entity_poly.type
_entity_poly.pdbx_seq_one_letter_code
_entity_poly.pdbx_strand_id
1 'polypeptide(L)'
;MSMALKDLVASKASLKEADIEAIVSDYVRYDEDEKEIAFTPSGTALAARKKVLVYLVALQGWPFISAGVPTDATPTQIADHLGMPGGTVRPILIDLRERNLIAGKDGRYSVRAASLHAVKAELNGEGVARAPRARRAAKPAGAEPKSSRVDQRRRRANGGTKASGKSGSQQARFDGWIEAGFFAEPRTLGDVQKKFRQSGVIIARTSIPQLLLKAVRGDRLTRSEAEVDGKSVWVYTQAK
;
A
#
# COMPACT_ATOMS: atom_id res chain seq x y z
N MET A 1 19.63 45.80 -8.61
CA MET A 1 18.75 45.65 -7.43
C MET A 1 19.29 44.49 -6.61
N SER A 2 19.72 44.76 -5.37
CA SER A 2 20.25 43.73 -4.45
C SER A 2 19.08 43.03 -3.77
N MET A 3 18.87 41.75 -4.04
CA MET A 3 17.85 40.94 -3.36
C MET A 3 18.36 40.61 -1.96
N ALA A 4 17.67 41.06 -0.90
CA ALA A 4 18.08 40.75 0.45
C ALA A 4 17.72 39.30 0.81
N LEU A 5 18.55 38.60 1.58
CA LEU A 5 18.25 37.23 2.06
C LEU A 5 16.94 37.14 2.86
N LYS A 6 16.47 38.27 3.42
CA LYS A 6 15.18 38.39 4.09
C LYS A 6 14.00 38.23 3.11
N ASP A 7 14.18 38.60 1.84
CA ASP A 7 13.17 38.44 0.77
C ASP A 7 13.13 37.01 0.23
N LEU A 8 14.18 36.22 0.47
CA LEU A 8 14.26 34.79 0.13
C LEU A 8 13.66 33.89 1.22
N VAL A 9 13.20 34.47 2.34
CA VAL A 9 12.44 33.72 3.34
C VAL A 9 11.07 33.44 2.73
N ALA A 10 10.96 32.30 2.05
CA ALA A 10 9.69 31.67 1.72
C ALA A 10 9.00 31.34 3.06
N SER A 11 8.32 32.36 3.61
CA SER A 11 7.48 32.19 4.78
C SER A 11 6.55 31.03 4.46
N LYS A 12 6.54 30.01 5.34
CA LYS A 12 5.63 28.84 5.27
C LYS A 12 4.16 29.22 5.00
N ALA A 13 3.81 30.49 5.19
CA ALA A 13 2.48 31.06 5.20
C ALA A 13 1.92 31.54 3.85
N SER A 14 2.66 31.60 2.74
CA SER A 14 2.07 32.06 1.47
C SER A 14 1.93 30.95 0.43
N LEU A 15 1.31 29.83 0.82
CA LEU A 15 0.60 29.01 -0.17
C LEU A 15 -0.55 29.88 -0.70
N LYS A 16 -0.48 30.28 -1.98
CA LYS A 16 -1.60 31.00 -2.59
C LYS A 16 -2.61 29.97 -3.08
N GLU A 17 -3.88 30.25 -2.85
CA GLU A 17 -5.00 29.43 -3.33
C GLU A 17 -4.90 29.17 -4.84
N ALA A 18 -4.58 30.20 -5.62
CA ALA A 18 -4.41 30.11 -7.07
C ALA A 18 -3.33 29.08 -7.50
N ASP A 19 -2.26 28.91 -6.72
CA ASP A 19 -1.20 27.94 -7.05
C ASP A 19 -1.66 26.50 -6.77
N ILE A 20 -2.47 26.31 -5.72
CA ILE A 20 -3.07 25.02 -5.37
C ILE A 20 -4.11 24.66 -6.44
N GLU A 21 -5.02 25.60 -6.75
CA GLU A 21 -6.08 25.44 -7.74
C GLU A 21 -5.52 25.05 -9.12
N ALA A 22 -4.47 25.74 -9.58
CA ALA A 22 -3.81 25.45 -10.85
C ALA A 22 -3.22 24.03 -10.93
N ILE A 23 -2.99 23.37 -9.79
CA ILE A 23 -2.48 22.00 -9.72
C ILE A 23 -3.61 20.98 -9.64
N VAL A 24 -4.69 21.27 -8.90
CA VAL A 24 -5.68 20.26 -8.51
C VAL A 24 -7.02 20.37 -9.26
N SER A 25 -7.33 21.51 -9.87
CA SER A 25 -8.64 21.82 -10.49
C SER A 25 -9.14 20.78 -11.50
N ASP A 26 -8.22 20.16 -12.26
CA ASP A 26 -8.55 19.12 -13.25
C ASP A 26 -8.76 17.74 -12.63
N TYR A 27 -8.27 17.51 -11.41
CA TYR A 27 -8.13 16.17 -10.82
C TYR A 27 -9.04 15.91 -9.63
N VAL A 28 -9.46 16.94 -8.91
CA VAL A 28 -10.25 16.79 -7.69
C VAL A 28 -11.40 17.79 -7.60
N ARG A 29 -12.41 17.42 -6.82
CA ARG A 29 -13.48 18.28 -6.33
C ARG A 29 -13.54 18.15 -4.81
N TYR A 30 -13.86 19.24 -4.14
CA TYR A 30 -14.08 19.24 -2.69
C TYR A 30 -15.56 19.03 -2.43
N ASP A 31 -15.86 18.12 -1.50
CA ASP A 31 -17.19 17.97 -0.93
C ASP A 31 -17.18 18.66 0.43
N GLU A 32 -17.78 19.85 0.52
CA GLU A 32 -17.78 20.65 1.74
C GLU A 32 -18.59 20.00 2.86
N ASP A 33 -19.68 19.31 2.51
CA ASP A 33 -20.60 18.69 3.46
C ASP A 33 -19.95 17.47 4.13
N GLU A 34 -19.34 16.59 3.35
CA GLU A 34 -18.66 15.39 3.86
C GLU A 34 -17.22 15.66 4.31
N LYS A 35 -16.67 16.84 3.98
CA LYS A 35 -15.25 17.21 4.18
C LYS A 35 -14.29 16.23 3.51
N GLU A 36 -14.68 15.76 2.32
CA GLU A 36 -13.93 14.79 1.54
C GLU A 36 -13.40 15.37 0.22
N ILE A 37 -12.38 14.72 -0.33
CA ILE A 37 -11.79 15.07 -1.63
C ILE A 37 -12.19 13.98 -2.62
N ALA A 38 -13.10 14.31 -3.53
CA ALA A 38 -13.54 13.43 -4.60
C ALA A 38 -12.61 13.56 -5.82
N PHE A 39 -12.11 12.44 -6.33
CA PHE A 39 -11.30 12.44 -7.55
C PHE A 39 -12.18 12.47 -8.81
N THR A 40 -11.85 13.36 -9.75
CA THR A 40 -12.46 13.38 -11.09
C THR A 40 -12.02 12.15 -11.90
N PRO A 41 -12.67 11.84 -13.05
CA PRO A 41 -12.19 10.80 -13.95
C PRO A 41 -10.73 10.99 -14.37
N SER A 42 -10.31 12.23 -14.65
CA SER A 42 -8.92 12.57 -14.97
C SER A 42 -7.99 12.28 -13.78
N GLY A 43 -8.40 12.62 -12.56
CA GLY A 43 -7.66 12.30 -11.34
C GLY A 43 -7.54 10.80 -11.08
N THR A 44 -8.60 10.03 -11.32
CA THR A 44 -8.61 8.58 -11.15
C THR A 44 -7.78 7.85 -12.21
N ALA A 45 -7.55 8.46 -13.39
CA ALA A 45 -6.66 7.92 -14.42
C ALA A 45 -5.16 8.10 -14.09
N LEU A 46 -4.81 8.95 -13.12
CA LEU A 46 -3.42 9.22 -12.75
C LEU A 46 -2.70 7.97 -12.19
N ALA A 47 -1.38 7.90 -12.43
CA ALA A 47 -0.53 6.92 -11.78
C ALA A 47 -0.56 7.09 -10.24
N ALA A 48 -0.41 6.00 -9.49
CA ALA A 48 -0.52 5.99 -8.02
C ALA A 48 0.32 7.07 -7.33
N ARG A 49 1.56 7.31 -7.80
CA ARG A 49 2.41 8.38 -7.30
C ARG A 49 1.78 9.76 -7.48
N LYS A 50 1.31 10.07 -8.69
CA LYS A 50 0.70 11.36 -9.03
C LYS A 50 -0.59 11.57 -8.24
N LYS A 51 -1.39 10.52 -8.05
CA LYS A 51 -2.59 10.55 -7.18
C LYS A 51 -2.26 10.96 -5.75
N VAL A 52 -1.27 10.31 -5.13
CA VAL A 52 -0.83 10.67 -3.76
C VAL A 52 -0.40 12.13 -3.70
N LEU A 53 0.33 12.61 -4.72
CA LEU A 53 0.81 13.99 -4.76
C LEU A 53 -0.34 14.99 -4.88
N VAL A 54 -1.26 14.79 -5.84
CA VAL A 54 -2.47 15.60 -6.02
C VAL A 54 -3.30 15.64 -4.73
N TYR A 55 -3.51 14.49 -4.09
CA TYR A 55 -4.24 14.41 -2.83
C TYR A 55 -3.61 15.27 -1.73
N LEU A 56 -2.29 15.16 -1.54
CA LEU A 56 -1.61 15.94 -0.51
C LEU A 56 -1.57 17.45 -0.81
N VAL A 57 -1.58 17.84 -2.09
CA VAL A 57 -1.75 19.25 -2.50
C VAL A 57 -3.16 19.72 -2.20
N ALA A 58 -4.18 18.92 -2.54
CA ALA A 58 -5.57 19.23 -2.28
C ALA A 58 -5.86 19.39 -0.79
N LEU A 59 -5.21 18.61 0.09
CA LEU A 59 -5.30 18.84 1.53
C LEU A 59 -4.83 20.24 1.97
N GLN A 60 -3.90 20.88 1.24
CA GLN A 60 -3.51 22.27 1.52
C GLN A 60 -4.58 23.29 1.09
N GLY A 61 -5.55 22.89 0.27
CA GLY A 61 -6.66 23.74 -0.18
C GLY A 61 -7.75 23.89 0.87
N TRP A 62 -7.88 22.93 1.79
CA TRP A 62 -8.93 22.95 2.81
C TRP A 62 -9.04 24.24 3.63
N PRO A 63 -7.96 24.88 4.11
CA PRO A 63 -8.04 26.13 4.86
C PRO A 63 -8.70 27.29 4.09
N PHE A 64 -8.77 27.23 2.76
CA PHE A 64 -9.45 28.22 1.91
C PHE A 64 -10.94 27.93 1.74
N ILE A 65 -11.37 26.69 1.96
CA ILE A 65 -12.74 26.21 1.75
C ILE A 65 -13.47 26.13 3.08
N SER A 66 -12.91 25.40 4.05
CA SER A 66 -13.50 25.20 5.37
C SER A 66 -12.43 25.18 6.46
N ALA A 67 -12.69 25.87 7.56
CA ALA A 67 -11.85 25.83 8.74
C ALA A 67 -11.87 24.44 9.43
N GLY A 68 -10.76 24.09 10.08
CA GLY A 68 -10.68 22.93 10.98
C GLY A 68 -10.39 21.58 10.32
N VAL A 69 -10.19 21.52 9.00
CA VAL A 69 -9.77 20.27 8.33
C VAL A 69 -8.24 20.16 8.34
N PRO A 70 -7.67 18.98 8.70
CA PRO A 70 -6.22 18.79 8.68
C PRO A 70 -5.63 18.92 7.28
N THR A 71 -4.51 19.64 7.16
CA THR A 71 -3.74 19.77 5.91
C THR A 71 -2.68 18.68 5.75
N ASP A 72 -2.66 17.69 6.61
CA ASP A 72 -1.71 16.58 6.60
C ASP A 72 -2.42 15.24 6.80
N ALA A 73 -1.81 14.17 6.29
CA ALA A 73 -2.42 12.84 6.35
C ALA A 73 -1.42 11.74 6.71
N THR A 74 -1.91 10.72 7.40
CA THR A 74 -1.17 9.49 7.67
C THR A 74 -1.19 8.57 6.45
N PRO A 75 -0.23 7.63 6.31
CA PRO A 75 -0.23 6.65 5.23
C PRO A 75 -1.52 5.82 5.13
N THR A 76 -2.18 5.56 6.28
CA THR A 76 -3.44 4.82 6.34
C THR A 76 -4.57 5.66 5.74
N GLN A 77 -4.73 6.91 6.17
CA GLN A 77 -5.75 7.81 5.60
C GLN A 77 -5.57 8.01 4.09
N ILE A 78 -4.32 8.17 3.64
CA ILE A 78 -4.01 8.29 2.19
C ILE A 78 -4.39 7.00 1.46
N ALA A 79 -4.13 5.84 2.04
CA ALA A 79 -4.48 4.56 1.45
C ALA A 79 -6.01 4.38 1.35
N ASP A 80 -6.72 4.74 2.41
CA ASP A 80 -8.17 4.58 2.51
C ASP A 80 -8.89 5.52 1.52
N HIS A 81 -8.57 6.83 1.52
CA HIS A 81 -9.19 7.78 0.59
C HIS A 81 -8.87 7.48 -0.88
N LEU A 82 -7.68 6.97 -1.18
CA LEU A 82 -7.28 6.71 -2.57
C LEU A 82 -7.58 5.27 -3.02
N GLY A 83 -8.18 4.44 -2.16
CA GLY A 83 -8.45 3.03 -2.44
C GLY A 83 -7.19 2.23 -2.76
N MET A 84 -6.04 2.61 -2.21
CA MET A 84 -4.75 1.99 -2.49
C MET A 84 -4.37 0.96 -1.42
N PRO A 85 -3.68 -0.14 -1.79
CA PRO A 85 -3.09 -1.02 -0.79
C PRO A 85 -2.07 -0.27 0.07
N GLY A 86 -2.18 -0.36 1.39
CA GLY A 86 -1.26 0.34 2.32
C GLY A 86 0.23 -0.01 2.13
N GLY A 87 0.54 -1.18 1.54
CA GLY A 87 1.90 -1.58 1.17
C GLY A 87 2.51 -0.74 0.03
N THR A 88 1.69 -0.07 -0.77
CA THR A 88 2.11 0.74 -1.92
C THR A 88 2.37 2.20 -1.54
N VAL A 89 1.55 2.74 -0.62
CA VAL A 89 1.61 4.15 -0.22
C VAL A 89 2.93 4.50 0.47
N ARG A 90 3.41 3.65 1.40
CA ARG A 90 4.63 3.94 2.18
C ARG A 90 5.88 4.10 1.30
N PRO A 91 6.20 3.20 0.35
CA PRO A 91 7.31 3.40 -0.58
C PRO A 91 7.19 4.69 -1.40
N ILE A 92 5.97 5.04 -1.84
CA ILE A 92 5.73 6.28 -2.60
C ILE A 92 6.04 7.50 -1.74
N LEU A 93 5.54 7.56 -0.50
CA LEU A 93 5.79 8.67 0.41
C LEU A 93 7.28 8.82 0.75
N ILE A 94 7.99 7.71 0.95
CA ILE A 94 9.45 7.73 1.15
C ILE A 94 10.14 8.34 -0.07
N ASP A 95 9.77 7.92 -1.29
CA ASP A 95 10.35 8.43 -2.53
C ASP A 95 10.07 9.92 -2.75
N LEU A 96 8.83 10.35 -2.55
CA LEU A 96 8.42 11.76 -2.66
C LEU A 96 9.16 12.64 -1.64
N ARG A 97 9.37 12.13 -0.42
CA ARG A 97 10.14 12.82 0.62
C ARG A 97 11.62 12.91 0.26
N GLU A 98 12.22 11.83 -0.25
CA GLU A 98 13.63 11.84 -0.73
C GLU A 98 13.85 12.87 -1.85
N ARG A 99 12.83 13.12 -2.68
CA ARG A 99 12.84 14.15 -3.73
C ARG A 99 12.55 15.57 -3.21
N ASN A 100 12.38 15.75 -1.91
CA ASN A 100 11.96 17.01 -1.28
C ASN A 100 10.61 17.57 -1.79
N LEU A 101 9.75 16.73 -2.37
CA LEU A 101 8.42 17.15 -2.84
C LEU A 101 7.42 17.28 -1.68
N ILE A 102 7.58 16.47 -0.64
CA ILE A 102 6.73 16.45 0.55
C ILE A 102 7.55 16.50 1.84
N ALA A 103 6.93 16.97 2.92
CA ALA A 103 7.43 16.87 4.28
C ALA A 103 6.78 15.68 5.00
N GLY A 104 7.51 15.10 5.95
CA GLY A 104 6.93 14.17 6.93
C GLY A 104 7.27 14.63 8.34
N LYS A 105 6.26 14.73 9.22
CA LYS A 105 6.40 15.05 10.64
C LYS A 105 5.46 14.16 11.44
N ASP A 106 5.95 13.49 12.48
CA ASP A 106 5.15 12.63 13.37
C ASP A 106 4.31 11.56 12.63
N GLY A 107 4.86 11.03 11.53
CA GLY A 107 4.18 10.03 10.68
C GLY A 107 3.07 10.60 9.78
N ARG A 108 2.84 11.90 9.80
CA ARG A 108 1.93 12.62 8.90
C ARG A 108 2.73 13.29 7.77
N TYR A 109 2.11 13.38 6.61
CA TYR A 109 2.74 13.89 5.40
C TYR A 109 1.95 15.07 4.85
N SER A 110 2.67 16.10 4.37
CA SER A 110 2.10 17.30 3.76
C SER A 110 3.02 17.84 2.66
N VAL A 111 2.47 18.67 1.78
CA VAL A 111 3.25 19.36 0.73
C VAL A 111 3.82 20.66 1.30
N ARG A 112 5.04 21.02 0.90
CA ARG A 112 5.64 22.30 1.27
C ARG A 112 5.29 23.35 0.23
N ALA A 113 5.05 24.59 0.66
CA ALA A 113 4.85 25.72 -0.26
C ALA A 113 5.99 25.82 -1.31
N ALA A 114 7.24 25.71 -0.83
CA ALA A 114 8.43 25.78 -1.68
C ALA A 114 8.54 24.65 -2.73
N SER A 115 7.81 23.54 -2.56
CA SER A 115 7.86 22.41 -3.50
C SER A 115 6.75 22.43 -4.55
N LEU A 116 5.79 23.36 -4.51
CA LEU A 116 4.66 23.38 -5.46
C LEU A 116 5.09 23.43 -6.93
N HIS A 117 6.10 24.23 -7.25
CA HIS A 117 6.61 24.30 -8.62
C HIS A 117 7.19 22.95 -9.08
N ALA A 118 7.94 22.27 -8.20
CA ALA A 118 8.48 20.93 -8.48
C ALA A 118 7.38 19.87 -8.55
N VAL A 119 6.31 20.01 -7.76
CA VAL A 119 5.12 19.17 -7.83
C VAL A 119 4.43 19.32 -9.18
N LYS A 120 4.21 20.55 -9.65
CA LYS A 120 3.63 20.84 -10.97
C LYS A 120 4.45 20.20 -12.10
N ALA A 121 5.78 20.33 -12.04
CA ALA A 121 6.69 19.67 -12.99
C ALA A 121 6.57 18.13 -12.98
N GLU A 122 6.53 17.50 -11.79
CA GLU A 122 6.35 16.03 -11.67
C GLU A 122 4.99 15.57 -12.23
N LEU A 123 3.92 16.37 -12.05
CA LEU A 123 2.60 16.07 -12.61
C LEU A 123 2.58 16.15 -14.15
N ASN A 124 3.29 17.12 -14.72
CA ASN A 124 3.46 17.26 -16.17
C ASN A 124 4.41 16.23 -16.78
N GLY A 125 5.13 15.45 -15.96
CA GLY A 125 6.12 14.47 -16.43
C GLY A 125 7.51 15.06 -16.65
N GLU A 126 7.72 16.33 -16.31
CA GLU A 126 8.99 17.06 -16.36
C GLU A 126 9.81 16.91 -15.06
N GLY A 127 9.40 15.98 -14.19
CA GLY A 127 10.02 15.77 -12.89
C GLY A 127 11.51 15.44 -13.01
N VAL A 128 12.30 15.97 -12.06
CA VAL A 128 13.75 15.77 -12.00
C VAL A 128 14.05 14.26 -12.04
N ALA A 129 14.69 13.81 -13.12
CA ALA A 129 15.10 12.43 -13.29
C ALA A 129 15.92 12.03 -12.05
N ARG A 130 15.52 10.91 -11.42
CA ARG A 130 16.21 10.44 -10.21
C ARG A 130 17.68 10.22 -10.58
N ALA A 131 18.60 10.85 -9.85
CA ALA A 131 20.00 10.47 -9.94
C ALA A 131 20.09 8.95 -9.79
N PRO A 132 20.78 8.24 -10.70
CA PRO A 132 20.79 6.78 -10.70
C PRO A 132 21.26 6.32 -9.32
N ARG A 133 20.36 5.67 -8.56
CA ARG A 133 20.74 5.04 -7.30
C ARG A 133 21.85 4.06 -7.66
N ALA A 134 23.06 4.33 -7.16
CA ALA A 134 24.18 3.42 -7.28
C ALA A 134 23.69 2.04 -6.87
N ARG A 135 23.51 1.15 -7.87
CA ARG A 135 23.21 -0.24 -7.62
C ARG A 135 24.34 -0.70 -6.73
N ARG A 136 24.02 -1.02 -5.46
CA ARG A 136 24.94 -1.74 -4.57
C ARG A 136 25.46 -2.91 -5.40
N ALA A 137 26.73 -2.82 -5.80
CA ALA A 137 27.39 -3.87 -6.53
C ALA A 137 27.20 -5.14 -5.70
N ALA A 138 26.59 -6.15 -6.31
CA ALA A 138 26.56 -7.47 -5.72
C ALA A 138 28.02 -7.84 -5.46
N LYS A 139 28.36 -8.01 -4.18
CA LYS A 139 29.66 -8.48 -3.73
C LYS A 139 30.01 -9.73 -4.55
N PRO A 140 31.10 -9.75 -5.34
CA PRO A 140 31.47 -10.94 -6.08
C PRO A 140 31.75 -12.06 -5.07
N ALA A 141 30.98 -13.13 -5.18
CA ALA A 141 31.25 -14.40 -4.52
C ALA A 141 32.48 -15.00 -5.21
N GLY A 142 33.66 -14.77 -4.64
CA GLY A 142 34.92 -15.21 -5.24
C GLY A 142 36.13 -14.80 -4.41
N ALA A 143 36.16 -15.21 -3.14
CA ALA A 143 37.39 -15.30 -2.38
C ALA A 143 37.46 -16.73 -1.82
N GLU A 144 38.38 -17.51 -2.38
CA GLU A 144 38.63 -18.91 -2.07
C GLU A 144 38.95 -19.12 -0.57
N PRO A 145 38.31 -20.08 0.12
CA PRO A 145 38.89 -20.68 1.31
C PRO A 145 39.73 -21.89 0.90
N LYS A 146 41.05 -21.83 1.12
CA LYS A 146 41.92 -23.00 0.97
C LYS A 146 41.75 -23.95 2.17
N SER A 147 41.46 -25.21 1.86
CA SER A 147 41.81 -26.45 2.58
C SER A 147 41.13 -26.67 3.96
N SER A 148 40.45 -27.77 4.25
CA SER A 148 40.82 -29.17 4.00
C SER A 148 39.62 -30.12 4.14
N ARG A 149 39.71 -31.24 3.42
CA ARG A 149 39.07 -32.56 3.55
C ARG A 149 38.03 -32.79 4.67
N VAL A 150 36.89 -33.39 4.32
CA VAL A 150 36.59 -34.83 4.48
C VAL A 150 35.15 -35.10 3.99
N ASP A 151 35.00 -36.26 3.36
CA ASP A 151 33.78 -36.97 2.97
C ASP A 151 32.47 -36.61 3.71
N GLN A 152 31.39 -36.43 2.94
CA GLN A 152 30.29 -37.41 2.97
C GLN A 152 29.23 -37.17 1.88
N ARG A 153 28.97 -38.24 1.13
CA ARG A 153 27.80 -38.50 0.29
C ARG A 153 26.48 -38.09 0.96
N ARG A 154 25.62 -37.39 0.22
CA ARG A 154 24.15 -37.64 0.04
C ARG A 154 23.58 -36.57 -0.90
N ARG A 155 23.23 -36.94 -2.12
CA ARG A 155 21.84 -37.17 -2.60
C ARG A 155 20.93 -35.92 -2.63
N ARG A 156 20.48 -35.64 -3.86
CA ARG A 156 19.18 -35.07 -4.31
C ARG A 156 19.08 -33.56 -4.59
N ALA A 157 18.95 -33.28 -5.88
CA ALA A 157 17.90 -32.48 -6.54
C ALA A 157 16.99 -31.63 -5.64
N ASN A 158 16.92 -30.32 -5.87
CA ASN A 158 15.88 -29.69 -6.69
C ASN A 158 16.06 -28.17 -6.73
N GLY A 159 15.63 -27.57 -7.84
CA GLY A 159 15.64 -26.12 -8.06
C GLY A 159 14.86 -25.35 -6.99
N GLY A 160 15.53 -24.37 -6.39
CA GLY A 160 14.92 -23.42 -5.45
C GLY A 160 14.60 -22.10 -6.13
N THR A 161 13.40 -22.00 -6.69
CA THR A 161 12.76 -20.72 -7.03
C THR A 161 12.56 -19.92 -5.75
N LYS A 162 13.22 -18.75 -5.65
CA LYS A 162 13.06 -17.82 -4.53
C LYS A 162 11.66 -17.21 -4.55
N ALA A 163 10.76 -17.73 -3.70
CA ALA A 163 9.43 -17.18 -3.48
C ALA A 163 9.38 -16.27 -2.23
N SER A 164 8.59 -15.21 -2.37
CA SER A 164 8.39 -14.09 -1.43
C SER A 164 7.75 -14.51 -0.09
N GLY A 165 8.46 -14.27 1.01
CA GLY A 165 8.09 -14.68 2.37
C GLY A 165 7.01 -13.86 3.09
N LYS A 166 5.85 -13.58 2.47
CA LYS A 166 4.72 -12.95 3.21
C LYS A 166 3.35 -13.63 3.06
N SER A 167 3.12 -14.39 1.98
CA SER A 167 1.92 -15.23 1.80
C SER A 167 2.02 -16.58 2.53
N GLY A 168 3.25 -17.06 2.77
CA GLY A 168 3.50 -18.37 3.37
C GLY A 168 2.95 -18.55 4.79
N SER A 169 2.87 -17.49 5.60
CA SER A 169 2.41 -17.62 6.99
C SER A 169 0.89 -17.76 7.12
N GLN A 170 0.11 -17.16 6.23
CA GLN A 170 -1.36 -17.28 6.23
C GLN A 170 -1.78 -18.62 5.63
N GLN A 171 -1.17 -19.00 4.51
CA GLN A 171 -1.43 -20.28 3.86
C GLN A 171 -1.04 -21.45 4.79
N ALA A 172 0.15 -21.42 5.40
CA ALA A 172 0.59 -22.49 6.30
C ALA A 172 -0.33 -22.65 7.53
N ARG A 173 -0.83 -21.54 8.09
CA ARG A 173 -1.79 -21.61 9.20
C ARG A 173 -3.13 -22.19 8.77
N PHE A 174 -3.62 -21.77 7.61
CA PHE A 174 -4.86 -22.30 7.03
C PHE A 174 -4.73 -23.79 6.74
N ASP A 175 -3.61 -24.22 6.16
CA ASP A 175 -3.31 -25.63 5.88
C ASP A 175 -3.26 -26.44 7.17
N GLY A 176 -2.64 -25.91 8.23
CA GLY A 176 -2.62 -26.54 9.56
C GLY A 176 -4.01 -26.69 10.19
N TRP A 177 -4.98 -25.84 9.87
CA TRP A 177 -6.36 -26.00 10.35
C TRP A 177 -7.11 -27.11 9.62
N ILE A 178 -6.85 -27.29 8.32
CA ILE A 178 -7.38 -28.43 7.57
C ILE A 178 -6.84 -29.73 8.18
N GLU A 179 -5.54 -29.78 8.46
CA GLU A 179 -4.90 -30.94 9.10
C GLU A 179 -5.41 -31.19 10.53
N ALA A 180 -5.69 -30.13 11.28
CA ALA A 180 -6.26 -30.21 12.64
C ALA A 180 -7.76 -30.53 12.67
N GLY A 181 -8.41 -30.79 11.53
CA GLY A 181 -9.82 -31.15 11.47
C GLY A 181 -10.80 -30.00 11.72
N PHE A 182 -10.38 -28.74 11.55
CA PHE A 182 -11.27 -27.59 11.72
C PHE A 182 -12.49 -27.62 10.77
N PHE A 183 -12.31 -28.25 9.60
CA PHE A 183 -13.32 -28.45 8.56
C PHE A 183 -13.99 -29.84 8.63
N ALA A 184 -13.85 -30.58 9.74
CA ALA A 184 -14.59 -31.83 9.94
C ALA A 184 -16.11 -31.59 9.96
N GLU A 185 -16.54 -30.43 10.44
CA GLU A 185 -17.91 -29.92 10.33
C GLU A 185 -18.00 -28.84 9.23
N PRO A 186 -19.18 -28.61 8.63
CA PRO A 186 -19.39 -27.53 7.67
C PRO A 186 -19.04 -26.16 8.28
N ARG A 187 -18.11 -25.44 7.65
CA ARG A 187 -17.71 -24.09 8.08
C ARG A 187 -18.08 -23.06 7.02
N THR A 188 -18.64 -21.94 7.47
CA THR A 188 -18.90 -20.79 6.60
C THR A 188 -17.64 -19.95 6.42
N LEU A 189 -17.66 -19.03 5.45
CA LEU A 189 -16.61 -18.01 5.30
C LEU A 189 -16.46 -17.14 6.57
N GLY A 190 -17.56 -16.89 7.28
CA GLY A 190 -17.56 -16.14 8.53
C GLY A 190 -16.78 -16.85 9.64
N ASP A 191 -16.93 -18.18 9.75
CA ASP A 191 -16.21 -18.99 10.73
C ASP A 191 -14.70 -18.96 10.50
N VAL A 192 -14.29 -19.07 9.23
CA VAL A 192 -12.88 -18.99 8.83
C VAL A 192 -12.31 -17.61 9.19
N GLN A 193 -13.07 -16.54 8.93
CA GLN A 193 -12.65 -15.17 9.31
C GLN A 193 -12.50 -15.03 10.83
N LYS A 194 -13.45 -15.56 11.60
CA LYS A 194 -13.39 -15.57 13.07
C LYS A 194 -12.16 -16.33 13.56
N LYS A 195 -11.81 -17.46 12.94
CA LYS A 195 -10.62 -18.25 13.27
C LYS A 195 -9.32 -17.49 13.01
N PHE A 196 -9.22 -16.75 11.91
CA PHE A 196 -8.07 -15.86 11.65
C PHE A 196 -7.92 -14.80 12.73
N ARG A 197 -9.01 -14.14 13.13
CA ARG A 197 -9.00 -13.14 14.21
C ARG A 197 -8.56 -13.75 15.55
N GLN A 198 -9.05 -14.94 15.90
CA GLN A 198 -8.63 -15.67 17.09
C GLN A 198 -7.13 -16.01 17.08
N SER A 199 -6.54 -16.26 15.90
CA SER A 199 -5.10 -16.51 15.74
C SER A 199 -4.23 -15.25 15.70
N GLY A 200 -4.81 -14.07 16.01
CA GLY A 200 -4.13 -12.77 15.99
C GLY A 200 -3.83 -12.25 14.58
N VAL A 201 -4.49 -12.77 13.55
CA VAL A 201 -4.29 -12.36 12.15
C VAL A 201 -5.51 -11.60 11.66
N ILE A 202 -5.32 -10.32 11.38
CA ILE A 202 -6.32 -9.51 10.69
C ILE A 202 -6.14 -9.73 9.18
N ILE A 203 -7.03 -10.50 8.58
CA ILE A 203 -7.08 -10.73 7.14
C ILE A 203 -8.28 -10.00 6.53
N ALA A 204 -8.07 -9.40 5.36
CA ALA A 204 -9.16 -8.79 4.59
C ALA A 204 -10.17 -9.88 4.18
N ARG A 205 -11.47 -9.56 4.25
CA ARG A 205 -12.55 -10.49 3.89
C ARG A 205 -12.43 -10.98 2.44
N THR A 206 -11.87 -10.16 1.56
CA THR A 206 -11.63 -10.45 0.13
C THR A 206 -10.51 -11.46 -0.11
N SER A 207 -9.60 -11.68 0.84
CA SER A 207 -8.47 -12.62 0.68
C SER A 207 -8.81 -14.05 1.10
N ILE A 208 -9.80 -14.25 1.97
CA ILE A 208 -10.23 -15.57 2.46
C ILE A 208 -10.76 -16.48 1.33
N PRO A 209 -11.60 -16.00 0.39
CA PRO A 209 -12.08 -16.82 -0.73
C PRO A 209 -10.95 -17.45 -1.55
N GLN A 210 -9.81 -16.77 -1.71
CA GLN A 210 -8.68 -17.31 -2.48
C GLN A 210 -8.07 -18.54 -1.82
N LEU A 211 -7.98 -18.56 -0.48
CA LEU A 211 -7.46 -19.70 0.29
C LEU A 211 -8.41 -20.90 0.20
N LEU A 212 -9.71 -20.65 0.37
CA LEU A 212 -10.75 -21.68 0.29
C LEU A 212 -10.83 -22.29 -1.11
N LEU A 213 -10.87 -21.47 -2.15
CA LEU A 213 -10.91 -21.95 -3.54
C LEU A 213 -9.66 -22.74 -3.91
N LYS A 214 -8.48 -22.35 -3.40
CA LYS A 214 -7.24 -23.10 -3.62
C LYS A 214 -7.31 -24.50 -2.98
N ALA A 215 -7.86 -24.61 -1.78
CA ALA A 215 -8.04 -25.91 -1.11
C ALA A 215 -9.14 -26.77 -1.75
N VAL A 216 -10.21 -26.15 -2.27
CA VAL A 216 -11.23 -26.86 -3.05
C VAL A 216 -10.68 -27.40 -4.36
N ARG A 217 -9.89 -26.60 -5.09
CA ARG A 217 -9.23 -27.05 -6.33
C ARG A 217 -8.15 -28.11 -6.12
N GLY A 218 -7.64 -28.24 -4.89
CA GLY A 218 -6.67 -29.25 -4.50
C GLY A 218 -7.30 -30.47 -3.82
N ASP A 219 -8.62 -30.64 -3.94
CA ASP A 219 -9.39 -31.75 -3.36
C ASP A 219 -9.21 -31.93 -1.84
N ARG A 220 -8.83 -30.87 -1.12
CA ARG A 220 -8.70 -30.90 0.35
C ARG A 220 -10.00 -30.50 1.04
N LEU A 221 -10.79 -29.67 0.37
CA LEU A 221 -12.11 -29.23 0.83
C LEU A 221 -13.14 -29.46 -0.26
N THR A 222 -14.38 -29.75 0.13
CA THR A 222 -15.54 -29.66 -0.75
C THR A 222 -16.37 -28.44 -0.37
N ARG A 223 -17.11 -27.89 -1.34
CA ARG A 223 -18.04 -26.78 -1.09
C ARG A 223 -19.46 -27.25 -1.39
N SER A 224 -20.39 -26.87 -0.53
CA SER A 224 -21.82 -27.03 -0.76
C SER A 224 -22.55 -25.75 -0.36
N GLU A 225 -23.75 -25.57 -0.90
CA GLU A 225 -24.63 -24.48 -0.54
C GLU A 225 -25.50 -24.93 0.63
N ALA A 226 -25.61 -24.09 1.67
CA ALA A 226 -26.41 -24.36 2.85
C ALA A 226 -27.09 -23.07 3.33
N GLU A 227 -28.26 -23.21 3.94
CA GLU A 227 -29.00 -22.10 4.51
C GLU A 227 -28.53 -21.85 5.95
N VAL A 228 -27.99 -20.65 6.20
CA VAL A 228 -27.55 -20.21 7.53
C VAL A 228 -28.18 -18.84 7.78
N ASP A 229 -28.92 -18.71 8.88
CA ASP A 229 -29.64 -17.49 9.27
C ASP A 229 -30.58 -16.95 8.16
N GLY A 230 -31.29 -17.85 7.46
CA GLY A 230 -32.21 -17.51 6.38
C GLY A 230 -31.54 -16.98 5.11
N LYS A 231 -30.23 -17.21 4.97
CA LYS A 231 -29.45 -16.82 3.78
C LYS A 231 -28.73 -18.03 3.23
N SER A 232 -28.79 -18.18 1.90
CA SER A 232 -28.00 -19.19 1.20
C SER A 232 -26.52 -18.80 1.20
N VAL A 233 -25.67 -19.62 1.80
CA VAL A 233 -24.23 -19.39 1.92
C VAL A 233 -23.43 -20.63 1.55
N TRP A 234 -22.23 -20.41 1.01
CA TRP A 234 -21.27 -21.49 0.78
C TRP A 234 -20.66 -21.96 2.10
N VAL A 235 -20.77 -23.26 2.34
CA VAL A 235 -20.07 -23.96 3.43
C VAL A 235 -18.97 -24.85 2.86
N TYR A 236 -17.95 -25.06 3.67
CA TYR A 236 -16.76 -25.81 3.30
C TYR A 236 -16.55 -26.94 4.31
N THR A 237 -16.36 -28.15 3.81
CA THR A 237 -16.10 -29.36 4.59
C THR A 237 -14.84 -30.03 4.08
N GLN A 238 -14.15 -30.77 4.94
CA GLN A 238 -13.00 -31.56 4.55
C GLN A 238 -13.42 -32.67 3.58
N ALA A 239 -12.69 -32.80 2.47
CA ALA A 239 -12.88 -33.91 1.56
C ALA A 239 -12.55 -35.23 2.29
N LYS A 240 -13.38 -36.25 2.11
CA LYS A 240 -13.16 -37.59 2.65
C LYS A 240 -12.12 -38.34 1.82
#